data_AF-A0A815XQ40-F1
#
_entry.id   AF-A0A815XQ40-F1
#
_cell.length_a   1.000
_cell.length_b   1.000
_cell.length_c   1.000
_cell.angle_alpha   90.00
_cell.angle_beta   90.00
_cell.angle_gamma   90.00
#
_symmetry.space_group_name_H-M   'P 1'
#
loop_
_entity.id
_entity.type
_entity.pdbx_description
1 polymer ?
#
loop_
_entity_poly.entity_id
_entity_poly.type
_entity_poly.pdbx_seq_one_letter_code
_entity_poly.pdbx_strand_id
1 'polypeptide(L)'
;MLRHVIWCRITVSIQAKLRIFRACVLPVLLYGSEIWSTAASQEQRLNTFYLKCLSTIIGINLDDRMPNEQLLQLTGQPHLSNILSRNWLRWLAHANRMQTENNVPSMVKKAMFAYFPQTVKPRNF
;
A
#
# COMPACT_ATOMS: atom_id res chain seq x y z
N MET A 1 0.52 21.25 0.72
CA MET A 1 1.13 21.69 1.99
C MET A 1 2.36 20.89 2.43
N LEU A 2 2.33 19.54 2.48
CA LEU A 2 3.47 18.73 2.97
C LEU A 2 4.79 18.90 2.19
N ARG A 3 4.70 19.26 0.90
CA ARG A 3 5.87 19.35 0.01
C ARG A 3 6.91 20.37 0.42
N HIS A 4 6.49 21.59 0.74
CA HIS A 4 7.42 22.66 1.13
C HIS A 4 7.92 22.52 2.57
N VAL A 5 7.13 21.90 3.47
CA VAL A 5 7.46 21.84 4.89
C VAL A 5 8.43 20.71 5.21
N ILE A 6 8.27 19.55 4.55
CA ILE A 6 8.99 18.32 4.91
C ILE A 6 9.96 17.90 3.80
N TRP A 7 9.54 17.94 2.53
CA TRP A 7 10.38 17.42 1.45
C TRP A 7 11.52 18.37 1.08
N CYS A 8 11.27 19.68 1.05
CA CYS A 8 12.27 20.70 0.66
C CYS A 8 13.23 21.13 1.78
N ARG A 9 13.02 20.73 3.05
CA ARG A 9 13.93 21.10 4.15
C ARG A 9 15.14 20.17 4.18
N ILE A 10 16.34 20.76 4.08
CA ILE A 10 17.63 20.05 4.20
C ILE A 10 17.89 19.60 5.65
N THR A 11 17.34 20.32 6.63
CA THR A 11 17.56 20.05 8.07
C THR A 11 16.93 18.75 8.57
N VAL A 12 16.00 18.16 7.80
CA VAL A 12 15.32 16.91 8.15
C VAL A 12 16.06 15.76 7.48
N SER A 13 16.51 14.78 8.25
CA SER A 13 17.20 13.61 7.70
C SER A 13 16.30 12.82 6.75
N ILE A 14 16.90 12.18 5.75
CA ILE A 14 16.20 11.33 4.78
C ILE A 14 15.40 10.23 5.50
N GLN A 15 15.96 9.65 6.57
CA GLN A 15 15.28 8.64 7.38
C GLN A 15 14.02 9.18 8.07
N ALA A 16 14.05 10.41 8.60
CA ALA A 16 12.87 11.03 9.20
C ALA A 16 11.80 11.32 8.13
N LYS A 17 12.20 11.81 6.96
CA LYS A 17 11.33 12.01 5.79
C LYS A 17 10.66 10.69 5.37
N LEU A 18 11.41 9.58 5.29
CA LEU A 18 10.87 8.26 4.98
C LEU A 18 9.91 7.75 6.05
N ARG A 19 10.17 8.00 7.34
CA ARG A 19 9.23 7.64 8.42
C ARG A 19 7.91 8.41 8.29
N ILE A 20 7.98 9.71 8.01
CA ILE A 20 6.78 10.54 7.79
C ILE A 20 6.02 10.08 6.55
N PHE A 21 6.72 9.77 5.46
CA PHE A 21 6.12 9.21 4.26
C PHE A 21 5.29 7.95 4.58
N ARG A 22 5.88 7.00 5.30
CA ARG A 22 5.24 5.73 5.69
C ARG A 22 4.07 5.93 6.64
N ALA A 23 4.14 6.91 7.54
CA ALA A 23 3.11 7.15 8.55
C ALA A 23 1.93 7.99 8.03
N CYS A 24 2.17 8.96 7.17
CA CYS A 24 1.16 9.95 6.78
C CYS A 24 0.70 9.81 5.32
N VAL A 25 1.61 9.53 4.39
CA VAL A 25 1.30 9.51 2.96
C VAL A 25 0.84 8.12 2.53
N LEU A 26 1.56 7.09 2.98
CA LEU A 26 1.29 5.72 2.58
C LEU A 26 -0.13 5.26 2.97
N PRO A 27 -0.65 5.51 4.20
CA PRO A 27 -2.00 5.06 4.55
C PRO A 27 -3.10 5.76 3.74
N VAL A 28 -2.92 7.04 3.41
CA VAL A 28 -3.87 7.78 2.57
C VAL A 28 -3.89 7.22 1.14
N LEU A 29 -2.71 6.91 0.60
CA LEU A 29 -2.56 6.28 -0.71
C LEU A 29 -3.24 4.90 -0.75
N LEU A 30 -3.05 4.12 0.31
CA LEU A 30 -3.58 2.77 0.43
C LEU A 30 -5.11 2.76 0.62
N TYR A 31 -5.64 3.65 1.45
CA TYR A 31 -7.07 3.78 1.64
C TYR A 31 -7.79 4.12 0.31
N GLY A 32 -7.19 5.02 -0.49
CA GLY A 32 -7.67 5.28 -1.84
C GLY A 32 -7.63 4.02 -2.72
N SER A 33 -6.58 3.21 -2.63
CA SER A 33 -6.46 1.98 -3.42
C SER A 33 -7.45 0.88 -3.02
N GLU A 34 -7.80 0.76 -1.74
CA GLU A 34 -8.75 -0.25 -1.23
C GLU A 34 -10.14 -0.09 -1.84
N ILE A 35 -10.56 1.15 -2.09
CA ILE A 35 -11.88 1.47 -2.67
C ILE A 35 -11.89 1.30 -4.21
N TRP A 36 -10.72 1.39 -4.87
CA TRP A 36 -10.60 1.54 -6.33
C TRP A 36 -9.99 0.30 -7.03
N SER A 37 -9.83 -0.81 -6.30
CA SER A 37 -8.97 -1.94 -6.67
C SER A 37 -9.50 -2.83 -7.82
N THR A 38 -9.79 -2.26 -8.99
CA THR A 38 -10.23 -3.04 -10.17
C THR A 38 -9.47 -2.75 -11.47
N ALA A 39 -8.60 -1.73 -11.53
CA ALA A 39 -7.86 -1.45 -12.77
C ALA A 39 -6.35 -1.41 -12.56
N ALA A 40 -5.62 -2.28 -13.26
CA ALA A 40 -4.14 -2.30 -13.31
C ALA A 40 -3.53 -0.92 -13.68
N SER A 41 -4.29 -0.08 -14.38
CA SER A 41 -3.90 1.30 -14.67
C SER A 41 -3.79 2.19 -13.42
N GLN A 42 -4.61 1.95 -12.40
CA GLN A 42 -4.53 2.69 -11.14
C GLN A 42 -3.34 2.23 -10.30
N GLU A 43 -3.07 0.92 -10.26
CA GLU A 43 -1.87 0.40 -9.59
C GLU A 43 -0.59 1.01 -10.19
N GLN A 44 -0.54 1.13 -11.52
CA GLN A 44 0.61 1.75 -12.19
C GLN A 44 0.75 3.25 -11.86
N ARG A 45 -0.37 3.98 -11.77
CA ARG A 45 -0.37 5.39 -11.35
C ARG A 45 0.10 5.55 -9.91
N LEU A 46 -0.37 4.69 -9.01
CA LEU A 46 0.06 4.67 -7.61
C LEU A 46 1.55 4.32 -7.49
N ASN A 47 2.03 3.36 -8.28
CA ASN A 47 3.45 2.99 -8.29
C ASN A 47 4.32 4.15 -8.78
N THR A 48 3.88 4.85 -9.83
CA THR A 48 4.58 6.04 -10.34
C THR A 48 4.63 7.15 -9.29
N PHE A 49 3.51 7.40 -8.60
CA PHE A 49 3.45 8.38 -7.52
C PHE A 49 4.38 7.99 -6.36
N TYR A 50 4.34 6.73 -5.95
CA TYR A 50 5.18 6.16 -4.89
C TYR A 50 6.67 6.38 -5.17
N LEU A 51 7.14 5.99 -6.35
CA LEU A 51 8.53 6.13 -6.78
C LEU A 51 8.94 7.60 -6.89
N LYS A 52 8.06 8.47 -7.42
CA LYS A 52 8.30 9.91 -7.49
C LYS A 52 8.47 10.54 -6.11
N CYS A 53 7.68 10.13 -5.13
CA CYS A 53 7.84 10.56 -3.75
C CYS A 53 9.20 10.11 -3.18
N LEU A 54 9.61 8.85 -3.37
CA LEU A 54 10.90 8.35 -2.89
C LEU A 54 12.08 9.10 -3.52
N SER A 55 12.04 9.32 -4.83
CA SER A 55 13.04 10.10 -5.56
C SER A 55 13.14 11.54 -5.02
N THR A 56 12.00 12.18 -4.76
CA THR A 56 11.95 13.52 -4.15
C THR A 56 12.52 13.53 -2.72
N ILE A 57 12.32 12.46 -1.94
CA ILE A 57 12.79 12.36 -0.56
C ILE A 57 14.32 12.27 -0.48
N ILE A 58 14.92 11.49 -1.38
CA ILE A 58 16.38 11.33 -1.45
C ILE A 58 17.03 12.55 -2.13
N GLY A 59 16.26 13.32 -2.90
CA GLY A 59 16.78 14.49 -3.62
C GLY A 59 17.44 14.12 -4.95
N ILE A 60 17.10 12.96 -5.50
CA ILE A 60 17.58 12.51 -6.81
C ILE A 60 16.68 13.14 -7.87
N ASN A 61 17.29 13.76 -8.89
CA ASN A 61 16.52 14.27 -10.02
C ASN A 61 16.01 13.10 -10.87
N LEU A 62 14.81 13.23 -11.44
CA LEU A 62 14.26 12.22 -12.37
C LEU A 62 15.18 11.95 -13.58
N ASP A 63 16.11 12.86 -13.85
CA ASP A 63 17.07 12.81 -14.96
C ASP A 63 18.32 11.95 -14.67
N ASP A 64 18.57 11.56 -13.40
CA ASP A 64 19.70 10.70 -13.02
C ASP A 64 19.57 9.26 -13.55
N ARG A 65 18.47 8.92 -14.24
CA ARG A 65 18.15 7.59 -14.81
C ARG A 65 18.36 6.44 -13.82
N MET A 66 18.24 6.68 -12.52
CA MET A 66 18.44 5.64 -11.52
C MET A 66 17.33 4.58 -11.65
N PRO A 67 17.68 3.29 -11.73
CA PRO A 67 16.69 2.23 -11.82
C PRO A 67 15.80 2.19 -10.57
N ASN A 68 14.51 1.93 -10.77
CA ASN A 68 13.52 1.87 -9.68
C ASN A 68 13.93 0.88 -8.58
N GLU A 69 14.55 -0.23 -8.94
CA GLU A 69 15.02 -1.23 -7.98
C GLU A 69 16.09 -0.67 -7.03
N GLN A 70 17.04 0.09 -7.57
CA GLN A 70 18.08 0.73 -6.78
C GLN A 70 17.48 1.82 -5.87
N LEU A 71 16.46 2.56 -6.34
CA LEU A 71 15.72 3.51 -5.51
C LEU A 71 15.08 2.83 -4.28
N LEU A 72 14.46 1.67 -4.49
CA LEU A 72 13.84 0.89 -3.42
C LEU A 72 14.87 0.36 -2.43
N GLN A 73 16.00 -0.14 -2.93
CA GLN A 73 17.11 -0.61 -2.09
C GLN A 73 17.71 0.52 -1.25
N LEU A 74 17.98 1.68 -1.85
CA LEU A 74 18.53 2.84 -1.14
C LEU A 74 17.58 3.38 -0.04
N THR A 75 16.26 3.30 -0.27
CA THR A 75 15.26 3.73 0.71
C THR A 75 14.83 2.65 1.69
N GLY A 76 15.30 1.41 1.52
CA GLY A 76 14.84 0.24 2.28
C GLY A 76 13.32 0.04 2.18
N GLN A 77 12.73 0.39 1.05
CA GLN A 77 11.30 0.31 0.83
C GLN A 77 10.92 -0.93 0.01
N PRO A 78 9.81 -1.63 0.35
CA PRO A 78 9.29 -2.70 -0.47
C PRO A 78 8.55 -2.15 -1.71
N HIS A 79 8.39 -2.99 -2.74
CA HIS A 79 7.50 -2.67 -3.86
C HIS A 79 6.08 -2.33 -3.39
N LEU A 80 5.43 -1.39 -4.09
CA LEU A 80 4.06 -1.00 -3.78
C LEU A 80 3.09 -2.20 -3.84
N SER A 81 3.24 -3.08 -4.82
CA SER A 81 2.45 -4.31 -4.95
C SER A 81 2.51 -5.20 -3.70
N ASN A 82 3.68 -5.29 -3.06
CA ASN A 82 3.85 -6.02 -1.81
C ASN A 82 3.12 -5.34 -0.65
N ILE A 83 3.13 -4.01 -0.60
CA ILE A 83 2.41 -3.23 0.41
C ILE A 83 0.89 -3.43 0.24
N LEU A 84 0.41 -3.30 -1.01
CA LEU A 84 -0.99 -3.50 -1.38
C LEU A 84 -1.46 -4.91 -1.03
N SER A 85 -0.71 -5.93 -1.45
CA SER A 85 -1.01 -7.34 -1.17
C SER A 85 -1.09 -7.61 0.33
N ARG A 86 -0.16 -7.07 1.13
CA ARG A 86 -0.16 -7.24 2.59
C ARG A 86 -1.36 -6.55 3.24
N ASN A 87 -1.73 -5.36 2.80
CA ASN A 87 -2.91 -4.68 3.34
C ASN A 87 -4.19 -5.38 2.94
N TRP A 88 -4.30 -5.83 1.69
CA TRP A 88 -5.44 -6.61 1.25
C TRP A 88 -5.58 -7.89 2.08
N LEU A 89 -4.50 -8.65 2.26
CA LEU A 89 -4.50 -9.83 3.13
C LEU A 89 -4.89 -9.51 4.57
N ARG A 90 -4.42 -8.38 5.12
CA ARG A 90 -4.82 -7.91 6.46
C ARG A 90 -6.31 -7.57 6.52
N TRP A 91 -6.82 -6.87 5.53
CA TRP A 91 -8.24 -6.53 5.40
C TRP A 91 -9.11 -7.78 5.26
N LEU A 92 -8.69 -8.74 4.43
CA LEU A 92 -9.34 -10.05 4.28
C LEU A 92 -9.35 -10.84 5.60
N ALA A 93 -8.22 -10.88 6.29
CA ALA A 93 -8.13 -11.52 7.59
C ALA A 93 -9.04 -10.85 8.63
N HIS A 94 -9.12 -9.52 8.62
CA HIS A 94 -10.05 -8.78 9.47
C HIS A 94 -11.51 -9.10 9.13
N ALA A 95 -11.90 -9.01 7.85
CA ALA A 95 -13.24 -9.35 7.37
C ALA A 95 -13.63 -10.80 7.71
N ASN A 96 -12.69 -11.75 7.67
CA ASN A 96 -12.93 -13.13 8.07
C ASN A 96 -13.17 -13.28 9.58
N ARG A 97 -12.49 -12.46 10.40
CA ARG A 97 -12.62 -12.44 11.87
C ARG A 97 -13.80 -11.61 12.38
N MET A 98 -14.39 -10.74 11.56
CA MET A 98 -15.60 -9.99 11.93
C MET A 98 -16.74 -10.99 12.23
N GLN A 99 -17.00 -11.20 13.52
CA GLN A 99 -18.20 -11.87 14.01
C GLN A 99 -19.32 -10.83 14.04
N THR A 100 -20.50 -11.16 13.49
CA THR A 100 -21.68 -10.33 13.78
C THR A 100 -22.32 -10.82 15.08
N GLU A 101 -23.06 -9.94 15.73
CA GLU A 101 -23.76 -10.15 17.00
C GLU A 101 -24.62 -11.43 17.04
N ASN A 102 -25.01 -11.95 15.88
CA ASN A 102 -25.89 -13.11 15.74
C ASN A 102 -25.18 -14.38 15.20
N ASN A 103 -23.84 -14.48 15.24
CA ASN A 103 -23.06 -15.55 14.59
C ASN A 103 -23.26 -15.66 13.07
N VAL A 104 -23.83 -14.62 12.44
CA VAL A 104 -24.04 -14.59 11.00
C VAL A 104 -22.76 -14.09 10.32
N PRO A 105 -22.28 -14.70 9.23
CA PRO A 105 -21.19 -14.13 8.47
C PRO A 105 -21.57 -12.70 8.00
N SER A 106 -20.68 -11.72 8.22
CA SER A 106 -20.92 -10.34 7.76
C SER A 106 -21.22 -10.32 6.26
N MET A 107 -21.96 -9.32 5.78
CA MET A 107 -22.31 -9.22 4.35
C MET A 107 -21.05 -9.20 3.47
N VAL A 108 -19.97 -8.59 3.96
CA VAL A 108 -18.64 -8.59 3.33
C VAL A 108 -18.08 -10.01 3.22
N LYS A 109 -18.15 -10.81 4.29
CA LYS A 109 -17.70 -12.21 4.29
C LYS A 109 -18.54 -13.06 3.33
N LYS A 110 -19.86 -12.86 3.29
CA LYS A 110 -20.76 -13.55 2.34
C LYS A 110 -20.45 -13.20 0.88
N ALA A 111 -20.33 -11.91 0.56
CA ALA A 111 -20.01 -11.44 -0.79
C ALA A 111 -18.64 -11.93 -1.25
N MET A 112 -17.64 -11.93 -0.37
CA MET A 112 -16.31 -12.44 -0.65
C MET A 112 -16.33 -13.94 -1.00
N PHE A 113 -16.93 -14.79 -0.15
CA PHE A 113 -17.02 -16.23 -0.42
C PHE A 113 -17.99 -16.59 -1.55
N ALA A 114 -18.93 -15.70 -1.90
CA ALA A 114 -19.75 -15.88 -3.09
C ALA A 114 -18.98 -15.55 -4.39
N TYR A 115 -18.05 -14.58 -4.33
CA TYR A 115 -17.20 -14.20 -5.46
C TYR A 115 -16.14 -15.27 -5.80
N PHE A 116 -15.64 -15.99 -4.80
CA PHE A 116 -14.80 -17.18 -5.00
C PHE A 116 -15.69 -18.43 -4.96
N PRO A 117 -16.11 -19.01 -6.10
CA PRO A 117 -16.90 -20.24 -6.07
C PRO A 117 -16.08 -21.35 -5.40
N GLN A 118 -16.49 -21.71 -4.17
CA GLN A 118 -16.05 -22.81 -3.32
C GLN A 118 -14.85 -23.62 -3.88
N THR A 119 -13.62 -23.15 -3.63
CA THR A 119 -12.49 -24.07 -3.62
C THR A 119 -12.62 -24.88 -2.33
N VAL A 120 -12.81 -26.19 -2.52
CA VAL A 120 -12.99 -27.23 -1.50
C VAL A 120 -12.25 -26.87 -0.21
N LYS A 121 -13.02 -26.69 0.87
CA LYS A 121 -12.53 -26.51 2.24
C LYS A 121 -11.48 -27.60 2.52
N PRO A 122 -10.19 -27.27 2.75
CA PRO A 122 -9.21 -28.29 3.10
C PRO A 122 -9.66 -28.93 4.41
N ARG A 123 -9.84 -30.24 4.34
CA ARG A 123 -10.20 -31.10 5.47
C ARG A 123 -9.14 -30.91 6.55
N ASN A 124 -9.59 -30.55 7.76
CA ASN A 124 -8.75 -30.42 8.94
C ASN A 124 -7.84 -31.65 9.10
N PHE A 125 -6.58 -31.42 9.48
CA PHE A 125 -5.79 -32.41 10.22
C PHE A 125 -6.25 -32.41 11.67
#